data_AF-A0A1H7A1Q4-F1
#
_entry.id   AF-A0A1H7A1Q4-F1
#
_cell.length_a   1.000
_cell.length_b   1.000
_cell.length_c   1.000
_cell.angle_alpha   90.00
_cell.angle_beta   90.00
_cell.angle_gamma   90.00
#
_symmetry.space_group_name_H-M   'P 1'
#
loop_
_entity.id
_entity.type
_entity.pdbx_description
1 polymer ?
#
loop_
_entity_poly.entity_id
_entity_poly.type
_entity_poly.pdbx_seq_one_letter_code
_entity_poly.pdbx_strand_id
1 'polypeptide(L)' 'MTIVTFKPKGGGKGGEPPHIDVESHILLLAVLSDLVGIRDGEPDPLRADQLRVVTSALGSVIERFEPPKGAA' A
#
# COMPACT_ATOMS: atom_id res chain seq x y z
N MET A 1 -8.49 -16.23 -23.45
CA MET A 1 -7.74 -15.19 -22.71
C MET A 1 -8.58 -13.93 -22.71
N THR A 2 -9.17 -13.55 -21.57
CA THR A 2 -10.03 -12.37 -21.49
C THR A 2 -9.20 -11.21 -20.96
N ILE A 3 -8.88 -10.26 -21.84
CA ILE A 3 -8.19 -9.03 -21.44
C ILE A 3 -9.25 -8.09 -20.86
N VAL A 4 -9.24 -7.91 -19.55
CA VAL A 4 -10.06 -6.91 -18.87
C VAL A 4 -9.39 -5.55 -19.07
N THR A 5 -9.96 -4.70 -19.91
CA THR A 5 -9.49 -3.34 -20.11
C THR A 5 -10.04 -2.45 -19.00
N PHE A 6 -9.15 -1.99 -18.11
CA PHE A 6 -9.48 -0.92 -17.18
C PHE A 6 -9.63 0.37 -17.99
N LYS A 7 -10.85 0.88 -18.14
CA LYS A 7 -11.04 2.24 -18.66
C LYS A 7 -10.37 3.20 -17.68
N PRO A 8 -9.36 3.99 -18.10
CA PRO A 8 -8.85 5.05 -17.26
C PRO A 8 -9.99 6.04 -17.05
N LYS A 9 -10.48 6.19 -15.82
CA LYS A 9 -11.33 7.33 -15.46
C LYS A 9 -10.52 8.58 -15.81
N GLY A 10 -11.15 9.45 -16.61
CA GLY A 10 -10.51 10.52 -17.36
C GLY A 10 -9.56 11.40 -16.55
N GLY A 11 -8.58 11.94 -17.26
CA GLY A 11 -7.69 12.98 -16.76
C GLY A 11 -8.49 14.20 -16.29
N GLY A 12 -8.60 14.35 -14.98
CA GLY A 12 -8.99 15.57 -14.32
C GLY A 12 -7.84 16.02 -13.42
N LYS A 13 -7.11 17.05 -13.83
CA LYS A 13 -6.31 17.84 -12.88
C LYS A 13 -7.30 18.45 -11.88
N GLY A 14 -7.42 17.88 -10.69
CA GLY A 14 -8.36 18.31 -9.65
C GLY A 14 -9.29 17.24 -9.09
N GLY A 15 -9.02 15.95 -9.33
CA GLY A 15 -9.72 14.87 -8.63
C GLY A 15 -9.41 14.91 -7.14
N GLU A 16 -10.46 14.82 -6.32
CA GLU A 16 -10.40 14.59 -4.88
C GLU A 16 -9.30 13.57 -4.53
N PRO A 17 -8.51 13.79 -3.45
CA PRO A 17 -7.44 12.87 -3.09
C PRO A 17 -7.94 11.43 -3.05
N PRO A 18 -7.12 10.44 -3.42
CA PRO A 18 -7.51 9.05 -3.23
C PRO A 18 -7.83 8.83 -1.74
N HIS A 19 -9.09 8.52 -1.45
CA HIS A 19 -9.58 8.24 -0.11
C HIS A 19 -9.79 6.75 0.07
N ILE A 20 -9.27 6.23 1.18
CA ILE A 20 -9.61 4.93 1.73
C ILE A 20 -10.44 5.18 2.98
N ASP A 21 -11.44 4.34 3.25
CA ASP A 21 -12.17 4.44 4.50
C ASP A 21 -11.27 4.07 5.69
N VAL A 22 -11.61 4.57 6.87
CA VAL A 22 -10.79 4.43 8.08
C VAL A 22 -10.60 2.96 8.46
N GLU A 23 -11.63 2.13 8.32
CA GLU A 23 -11.55 0.71 8.67
C GLU A 23 -10.58 -0.04 7.75
N SER A 24 -10.71 0.16 6.44
CA SER A 24 -9.79 -0.39 5.45
C SER A 24 -8.36 0.10 5.64
N HIS A 25 -8.16 1.38 6.01
CA HIS A 25 -6.84 1.92 6.31
C HIS A 25 -6.19 1.21 7.51
N ILE A 26 -6.95 1.05 8.60
CA ILE A 26 -6.49 0.36 9.81
C ILE A 26 -6.13 -1.10 9.48
N LEU A 27 -6.96 -1.78 8.69
CA LEU A 27 -6.67 -3.17 8.27
C LEU A 27 -5.40 -3.27 7.43
N LEU A 28 -5.16 -2.33 6.51
CA LEU A 28 -3.92 -2.30 5.72
C LEU A 28 -2.68 -2.06 6.59
N LEU A 29 -2.78 -1.17 7.58
CA LEU A 29 -1.70 -0.94 8.54
C LEU A 29 -1.42 -2.18 9.40
N ALA A 30 -2.46 -2.87 9.86
CA ALA A 30 -2.32 -4.11 10.61
C ALA A 30 -1.63 -5.20 9.77
N VAL A 31 -2.08 -5.40 8.52
CA VAL A 31 -1.45 -6.35 7.59
C VAL A 31 0.00 -5.99 7.30
N LEU A 32 0.32 -4.71 7.10
CA LEU A 32 1.70 -4.27 6.92
C LEU A 32 2.56 -4.58 8.15
N SER A 33 2.04 -4.34 9.35
CA SER A 33 2.72 -4.65 10.60
C SER A 33 3.02 -6.15 10.73
N ASP A 34 2.04 -7.01 10.44
CA ASP A 34 2.22 -8.46 10.49
C ASP A 34 3.27 -8.94 9.47
N LEU A 35 3.24 -8.41 8.25
CA LEU A 35 4.22 -8.74 7.21
C LEU A 35 5.64 -8.30 7.57
N VAL A 36 5.78 -7.16 8.25
CA VAL A 36 7.07 -6.72 8.80
C VAL A 36 7.57 -7.70 9.86
N GLY A 37 6.69 -8.15 10.76
CA GLY A 37 7.03 -9.18 11.74
C GLY A 37 7.50 -10.48 11.10
N ILE A 38 6.82 -10.94 10.04
CA ILE A 38 7.20 -12.13 9.27
C ILE A 38 8.57 -11.93 8.60
N ARG A 39 8.80 -10.78 7.96
CA ARG A 39 10.08 -10.45 7.32
C ARG A 39 11.23 -10.48 8.33
N ASP A 40 11.04 -9.88 9.50
CA ASP A 40 12.10 -9.75 10.50
C ASP A 40 12.42 -11.09 11.19
N GLY A 41 11.47 -12.03 11.17
CA GLY A 41 11.66 -13.41 11.63
C GLY A 41 12.11 -14.40 10.55
N GLU A 42 12.30 -13.98 9.30
CA GLU A 42 12.60 -14.88 8.18
C GLU A 42 14.09 -15.31 8.20
N PRO A 43 14.40 -16.62 8.35
CA PRO A 43 15.77 -17.11 8.38
C PRO A 43 16.45 -17.15 7.00
N ASP A 44 15.68 -17.25 5.91
CA ASP A 44 16.24 -17.25 4.56
C ASP A 44 16.48 -15.81 4.07
N PRO A 45 17.75 -15.39 3.86
CA PRO A 45 18.07 -14.02 3.46
C PRO A 45 17.49 -13.61 2.10
N LEU A 46 17.32 -14.55 1.16
CA LEU A 46 16.70 -14.25 -0.14
C LEU A 46 15.21 -13.95 0.02
N ARG A 47 14.54 -14.73 0.86
CA ARG A 47 13.12 -14.56 1.15
C ARG A 47 12.86 -13.32 2.01
N ALA A 48 13.75 -13.01 2.95
CA ALA A 48 13.72 -11.78 3.72
C ALA A 48 13.83 -10.53 2.81
N ASP A 49 14.69 -10.56 1.80
CA ASP A 49 14.81 -9.45 0.84
C ASP A 49 13.56 -9.30 -0.03
N GLN A 50 12.97 -10.41 -0.49
CA GLN A 50 11.69 -10.39 -1.21
C GLN A 50 10.58 -9.77 -0.34
N LEU A 51 10.47 -10.20 0.92
CA LEU A 51 9.52 -9.64 1.88
C LEU A 51 9.80 -8.16 2.17
N ARG A 52 11.06 -7.73 2.19
CA ARG A 52 11.44 -6.31 2.31
C ARG A 52 10.92 -5.46 1.15
N VAL A 53 11.04 -5.96 -0.08
CA VAL A 53 10.53 -5.28 -1.27
C VAL A 53 9.01 -5.15 -1.20
N VAL A 54 8.31 -6.23 -0.84
CA VAL A 54 6.84 -6.26 -0.75
C VAL A 54 6.34 -5.33 0.36
N THR A 55 6.93 -5.39 1.55
CA THR A 55 6.55 -4.53 2.69
C THR A 55 6.80 -3.04 2.39
N SER A 56 7.92 -2.71 1.76
CA SER A 56 8.23 -1.34 1.33
C SER A 56 7.23 -0.80 0.29
N ALA A 57 6.88 -1.63 -0.69
CA ALA A 57 5.90 -1.27 -1.71
C ALA A 57 4.51 -1.05 -1.11
N LEU A 58 4.07 -1.91 -0.18
CA LEU A 58 2.79 -1.75 0.52
C LEU A 58 2.77 -0.48 1.37
N GLY A 59 3.81 -0.20 2.14
CA GLY A 59 3.93 1.05 2.91
C GLY A 59 3.83 2.29 2.02
N SER A 60 4.54 2.30 0.89
CA SER A 60 4.50 3.40 -0.08
C SER A 60 3.12 3.60 -0.72
N VAL A 61 2.29 2.55 -0.79
CA VAL A 61 0.92 2.65 -1.28
C VAL A 61 0.01 3.23 -0.20
N ILE A 62 0.14 2.77 1.04
CA ILE A 62 -0.66 3.25 2.18
C ILE A 62 -0.41 4.75 2.42
N GLU A 63 0.85 5.21 2.35
CA GLU A 63 1.22 6.63 2.49
C GLU A 63 0.50 7.56 1.50
N ARG A 64 0.10 7.07 0.32
CA ARG A 64 -0.62 7.89 -0.68
C ARG A 64 -2.03 8.25 -0.24
N PHE A 65 -2.57 7.53 0.74
CA PHE A 65 -3.89 7.75 1.31
C PHE A 65 -3.85 8.49 2.65
N GLU A 66 -2.65 8.71 3.21
CA GLU A 66 -2.49 9.55 4.40
C GLU A 66 -2.59 11.04 4.01
N PRO A 67 -3.14 11.89 4.89
CA PRO A 67 -3.13 13.33 4.69
C PRO A 67 -1.69 13.83 4.50
N PRO A 68 -1.43 14.82 3.62
CA PRO A 68 -0.13 15.45 3.53
C PRO A 68 0.32 15.95 4.91
N LYS A 69 1.58 15.71 5.26
CA LYS A 69 2.16 16.24 6.51
C LYS A 69 1.97 17.76 6.55
N GLY A 70 1.14 18.24 7.48
CA GLY A 70 0.81 19.65 7.65
C GLY A 70 -0.60 20.08 7.22
N ALA A 71 -1.44 19.16 6.74
CA ALA A 71 -2.88 19.38 6.64
C ALA A 71 -3.51 19.19 8.03
N ALA A 72 -3.54 20.25 8.83
CA ALA A 72 -4.25 20.36 10.10
C ALA A 72 -5.35 21.41 9.99
#